data_AF-A0A933G9U6-F1
#
_entry.id   AF-A0A933G9U6-F1
#
_cell.length_a   1.000
_cell.length_b   1.000
_cell.length_c   1.000
_cell.angle_alpha   90.00
_cell.angle_beta   90.00
_cell.angle_gamma   90.00
#
_symmetry.space_group_name_H-M   'P 1'
#
loop_
_entity.id
_entity.type
_entity.pdbx_description
1 polymer ?
#
loop_
_entity_poly.entity_id
_entity_poly.type
_entity_poly.pdbx_seq_one_letter_code
_entity_poly.pdbx_strand_id
1 'polypeptide(L)'
;MLGCDIGTLFKVTVAGGSYQDGLTIHLQGVPPGLLITEEEIYGELLIRKPGQGELTSPRREPDLPVIYSGINAADTMPGFTNAYHTNGTPLVILIPNLDRHFEHINQYQVTNRTPRPGHASYASYMKYDHWDDAIGAGIFSGRYTSTIVAAGVVAKRILATQGIEVTAYVKEAAGVTMPEMPIEQIRARAAAYRKVRKEYDAIWNYVYKAGRIKPGMRFLEKMPVLSEVEALIGKFPAVPLDEEQVRREYGVHAQLFCPDLATADRMFERIVEIKQAGDSSGGVIEVQATGLPPGLGEPVFKKLDGELGRMLSIGAVKAVEIGAGVAVKDMVGSQCNDQLYVDEQHRVCFRSNNAGGITGGLTTGQTVVARIAVKPTPTISKDQETVDKVDRTSTVLKAVTRRDPTLVARIWPVAEAFTAIILLDHLMMHLGYQALWRK
;
A
#
# COMPACT_ATOMS: atom_id res chain seq x y z
N MET A 1 -9.08 -2.12 19.40
CA MET A 1 -9.89 -1.15 18.62
C MET A 1 -10.93 -1.95 17.85
N LEU A 2 -12.19 -1.50 17.80
CA LEU A 2 -13.18 -2.10 16.89
C LEU A 2 -12.83 -1.69 15.45
N GLY A 3 -12.83 -2.64 14.51
CA GLY A 3 -12.61 -2.36 13.08
C GLY A 3 -11.15 -2.42 12.62
N CYS A 4 -10.31 -3.27 13.23
CA CYS A 4 -8.95 -3.54 12.76
C CYS A 4 -8.86 -4.77 11.85
N ASP A 5 -10.01 -5.17 11.27
CA ASP A 5 -10.18 -6.35 10.44
C ASP A 5 -10.82 -5.99 9.08
N ILE A 6 -10.41 -6.68 8.01
CA ILE A 6 -11.07 -6.66 6.70
C ILE A 6 -11.15 -8.08 6.12
N GLY A 7 -12.17 -8.34 5.31
CA GLY A 7 -12.39 -9.62 4.62
C GLY A 7 -13.30 -10.61 5.37
N THR A 8 -13.75 -11.63 4.64
CA THR A 8 -14.65 -12.69 5.13
C THR A 8 -13.97 -14.05 5.18
N LEU A 9 -13.45 -14.51 4.04
CA LEU A 9 -12.71 -15.76 3.86
C LEU A 9 -11.21 -15.51 3.91
N PHE A 10 -10.73 -14.51 3.17
CA PHE A 10 -9.37 -13.98 3.33
C PHE A 10 -9.41 -12.81 4.29
N LYS A 11 -9.21 -13.10 5.58
CA LYS A 11 -9.33 -12.09 6.64
C LYS A 11 -7.97 -11.56 7.05
N VAL A 12 -7.84 -10.24 7.04
CA VAL A 12 -6.65 -9.51 7.51
C VAL A 12 -6.98 -8.77 8.78
N THR A 13 -6.27 -9.05 9.86
CA THR A 13 -6.34 -8.32 11.14
C THR A 13 -4.99 -7.69 11.44
N VAL A 14 -4.98 -6.42 11.84
CA VAL A 14 -3.74 -5.66 12.10
C VAL A 14 -3.71 -5.11 13.52
N ALA A 15 -2.52 -5.06 14.14
CA ALA A 15 -2.32 -4.47 15.47
C ALA A 15 -0.92 -3.84 15.60
N GLY A 16 -0.63 -3.28 16.78
CA GLY A 16 0.61 -2.55 17.09
C GLY A 16 0.40 -1.03 17.06
N GLY A 17 1.48 -0.27 16.92
CA GLY A 17 1.48 1.21 16.84
C GLY A 17 2.85 1.77 16.46
N SER A 18 2.92 3.06 16.08
CA SER A 18 4.14 3.66 15.50
C SER A 18 5.34 3.78 16.44
N TYR A 19 5.10 3.88 17.74
CA TYR A 19 6.14 3.99 18.77
C TYR A 19 6.07 2.84 19.78
N GLN A 20 5.30 1.78 19.46
CA GLN A 20 5.30 0.51 20.20
C GLN A 20 6.48 -0.37 19.71
N ASP A 21 6.58 -1.62 20.17
CA ASP A 21 7.65 -2.53 19.73
C ASP A 21 7.55 -2.93 18.25
N GLY A 22 6.36 -2.81 17.66
CA GLY A 22 6.15 -3.12 16.26
C GLY A 22 4.67 -3.17 15.87
N LEU A 23 4.44 -3.79 14.72
CA LEU A 23 3.12 -4.09 14.18
C LEU A 23 2.97 -5.60 13.99
N THR A 24 1.73 -6.07 14.05
CA THR A 24 1.39 -7.46 13.75
C THR A 24 0.33 -7.52 12.67
N ILE A 25 0.42 -8.56 11.84
CA ILE A 25 -0.52 -8.89 10.79
C ILE A 25 -0.93 -10.34 11.00
N HIS A 26 -2.22 -10.58 11.15
CA HIS A 26 -2.80 -11.91 11.24
C HIS A 26 -3.66 -12.16 9.99
N LEU A 27 -3.31 -13.20 9.24
CA LEU A 27 -3.96 -13.56 7.99
C LEU A 27 -4.65 -14.91 8.13
N GLN A 28 -5.95 -14.95 7.87
CA GLN A 28 -6.74 -16.17 7.78
C GLN A 28 -7.15 -16.41 6.33
N GLY A 29 -7.36 -17.68 5.97
CA GLY A 29 -7.72 -18.06 4.59
C GLY A 29 -6.54 -18.11 3.62
N VAL A 30 -5.29 -18.10 4.12
CA VAL A 30 -4.10 -18.36 3.29
C VAL A 30 -4.08 -19.85 2.90
N PRO A 31 -4.15 -20.21 1.59
CA PRO A 31 -4.07 -21.60 1.18
C PRO A 31 -2.74 -22.25 1.55
N PRO A 32 -2.69 -23.55 1.86
CA PRO A 32 -1.44 -24.27 2.08
C PRO A 32 -0.65 -24.45 0.77
N GLY A 33 0.65 -24.76 0.90
CA GLY A 33 1.52 -25.08 -0.23
C GLY A 33 2.11 -23.89 -0.97
N LEU A 34 2.01 -22.68 -0.42
CA LEU A 34 2.62 -21.49 -0.99
C LEU A 34 3.95 -21.18 -0.30
N LEU A 35 5.02 -21.03 -1.08
CA LEU A 35 6.28 -20.50 -0.58
C LEU A 35 6.21 -18.96 -0.59
N ILE A 36 6.29 -18.35 0.59
CA ILE A 36 6.40 -16.89 0.77
C ILE A 36 7.59 -16.62 1.67
N THR A 37 8.40 -15.64 1.29
CA THR A 37 9.60 -15.26 2.05
C THR A 37 9.52 -13.85 2.62
N GLU A 38 10.27 -13.59 3.69
CA GLU A 38 10.43 -12.22 4.22
C GLU A 38 11.04 -11.26 3.19
N GLU A 39 11.92 -11.74 2.30
CA GLU A 39 12.52 -10.92 1.26
C GLU A 39 11.47 -10.38 0.29
N GLU A 40 10.54 -11.22 -0.16
CA GLU A 40 9.44 -10.82 -1.04
C GLU A 40 8.55 -9.77 -0.39
N ILE A 41 8.20 -9.97 0.89
CA ILE A 41 7.41 -9.01 1.67
C ILE A 41 8.17 -7.68 1.82
N TYR A 42 9.47 -7.75 2.12
CA TYR A 42 10.33 -6.59 2.26
C TYR A 42 10.41 -5.76 0.98
N GLY A 43 10.49 -6.41 -0.19
CA GLY A 43 10.56 -5.74 -1.49
C GLY A 43 9.37 -4.82 -1.77
N GLU A 44 8.16 -5.22 -1.38
CA GLU A 44 6.96 -4.37 -1.51
C GLU A 44 6.84 -3.34 -0.37
N LEU A 45 7.31 -3.67 0.84
CA LEU A 45 7.43 -2.68 1.92
C LEU A 45 8.39 -1.55 1.53
N LEU A 46 9.46 -1.86 0.81
CA LEU A 46 10.49 -0.91 0.37
C LEU A 46 9.95 0.20 -0.54
N ILE A 47 9.05 -0.12 -1.46
CA ILE A 47 8.44 0.89 -2.35
C ILE A 47 7.43 1.80 -1.62
N ARG A 48 7.01 1.42 -0.41
CA ARG A 48 6.13 2.20 0.49
C ARG A 48 6.92 3.04 1.51
N LYS A 49 8.20 2.73 1.75
CA LYS A 49 9.01 3.29 2.85
C LYS A 49 9.23 4.81 2.72
N PRO A 50 9.26 5.53 3.86
CA PRO A 50 9.79 6.89 3.91
C PRO A 50 11.32 6.90 3.78
N GLY A 51 11.90 8.09 3.60
CA GLY A 51 13.34 8.34 3.71
C GLY A 51 14.15 8.00 2.47
N GLN A 52 13.47 7.87 1.32
CA GLN A 52 14.00 7.28 0.10
C GLN A 52 14.36 8.29 -0.98
N GLY A 53 14.22 9.58 -0.68
CA GLY A 53 14.44 10.68 -1.61
C GLY A 53 13.82 11.98 -1.10
N GLU A 54 13.86 13.02 -1.92
CA GLU A 54 13.41 14.36 -1.56
C GLU A 54 11.90 14.46 -1.32
N LEU A 55 11.14 13.49 -1.83
CA LEU A 55 9.69 13.41 -1.75
C LEU A 55 9.16 12.72 -0.48
N THR A 56 10.04 12.34 0.45
CA THR A 56 9.62 11.58 1.64
C THR A 56 10.23 12.11 2.92
N SER A 57 9.55 11.83 4.05
CA SER A 57 10.05 12.15 5.37
C SER A 57 11.36 11.38 5.62
N PRO A 58 12.37 11.96 6.25
CA PRO A 58 13.69 11.35 6.49
C PRO A 58 13.70 10.30 7.62
N ARG A 59 12.55 9.71 7.99
CA ARG A 59 12.52 8.53 8.89
C ARG A 59 13.18 7.36 8.17
N ARG A 60 13.98 6.58 8.89
CA ARG A 60 14.83 5.52 8.34
C ARG A 60 14.38 4.13 8.80
N GLU A 61 13.09 4.02 9.10
CA GLU A 61 12.46 2.80 9.56
C GLU A 61 12.63 1.68 8.50
N PRO A 62 13.30 0.58 8.86
CA PRO A 62 13.74 -0.43 7.91
C PRO A 62 12.63 -1.38 7.45
N ASP A 63 11.48 -1.43 8.12
CA ASP A 63 10.35 -2.36 7.89
C ASP A 63 10.80 -3.79 7.57
N LEU A 64 11.62 -4.41 8.41
CA LEU A 64 12.02 -5.81 8.23
C LEU A 64 10.88 -6.73 8.69
N PRO A 65 10.20 -7.47 7.77
CA PRO A 65 9.16 -8.39 8.18
C PRO A 65 9.77 -9.66 8.77
N VAL A 66 9.02 -10.30 9.66
CA VAL A 66 9.33 -11.62 10.21
C VAL A 66 8.09 -12.49 10.10
N ILE A 67 8.16 -13.59 9.35
CA ILE A 67 7.10 -14.60 9.36
C ILE A 67 7.24 -15.39 10.67
N TYR A 68 6.18 -15.33 11.48
CA TYR A 68 6.16 -15.87 12.84
C TYR A 68 5.45 -17.23 12.95
N SER A 69 4.33 -17.40 12.25
CA SER A 69 3.55 -18.65 12.19
C SER A 69 2.88 -18.78 10.83
N GLY A 70 2.31 -19.94 10.52
CA GLY A 70 1.55 -20.19 9.27
C GLY A 70 2.29 -21.00 8.22
N ILE A 71 3.53 -21.42 8.48
CA ILE A 71 4.37 -22.20 7.59
C ILE A 71 4.89 -23.48 8.27
N ASN A 72 5.24 -24.50 7.49
CA ASN A 72 5.91 -25.70 8.01
C ASN A 72 7.35 -25.39 8.46
N ALA A 73 7.75 -25.93 9.60
CA ALA A 73 9.13 -25.76 10.11
C ALA A 73 10.15 -26.67 9.41
N ALA A 74 9.68 -27.79 8.84
CA ALA A 74 10.48 -28.80 8.13
C ALA A 74 9.57 -29.58 7.19
N ASP A 75 10.14 -30.45 6.36
CA ASP A 75 9.36 -31.41 5.58
C ASP A 75 8.57 -32.33 6.51
N THR A 76 7.27 -32.48 6.25
CA THR A 76 6.37 -33.12 7.20
C THR A 76 6.45 -34.65 7.22
N MET A 77 6.97 -35.27 6.15
CA MET A 77 7.12 -36.72 6.03
C MET A 77 8.10 -37.11 4.91
N PRO A 78 8.68 -38.33 4.92
CA PRO A 78 9.56 -38.79 3.86
C PRO A 78 8.91 -38.69 2.47
N GLY A 79 9.64 -38.14 1.50
CA GLY A 79 9.18 -37.95 0.12
C GLY A 79 8.37 -36.66 -0.12
N PHE A 80 8.14 -35.84 0.91
CA PHE A 80 7.49 -34.53 0.76
C PHE A 80 8.54 -33.41 0.76
N THR A 81 8.30 -32.38 -0.04
CA THR A 81 9.12 -31.14 -0.06
C THR A 81 8.20 -29.97 0.21
N ASN A 82 7.90 -29.74 1.50
CA ASN A 82 6.93 -28.75 1.95
C ASN A 82 7.41 -27.93 3.16
N ALA A 83 8.69 -28.05 3.56
CA ALA A 83 9.33 -27.13 4.48
C ALA A 83 9.10 -25.68 4.03
N TYR A 84 8.78 -24.81 4.99
CA TYR A 84 8.60 -23.36 4.81
C TYR A 84 7.44 -22.92 3.91
N HIS A 85 6.65 -23.87 3.39
CA HIS A 85 5.41 -23.58 2.70
C HIS A 85 4.30 -23.31 3.70
N THR A 86 3.33 -22.49 3.31
CA THR A 86 2.12 -22.26 4.10
C THR A 86 1.42 -23.58 4.41
N ASN A 87 0.85 -23.70 5.61
CA ASN A 87 0.27 -24.96 6.10
C ASN A 87 -1.22 -24.88 6.43
N GLY A 88 -1.89 -23.79 6.02
CA GLY A 88 -3.31 -23.58 6.23
C GLY A 88 -3.69 -23.07 7.64
N THR A 89 -2.74 -23.02 8.58
CA THR A 89 -2.94 -22.28 9.84
C THR A 89 -2.82 -20.77 9.60
N PRO A 90 -3.32 -19.91 10.51
CA PRO A 90 -3.16 -18.48 10.37
C PRO A 90 -1.70 -18.04 10.19
N LEU A 91 -1.44 -17.29 9.11
CA LEU A 91 -0.13 -16.72 8.81
C LEU A 91 0.02 -15.42 9.60
N VAL A 92 1.05 -15.34 10.44
CA VAL A 92 1.35 -14.15 11.24
C VAL A 92 2.66 -13.55 10.79
N ILE A 93 2.62 -12.24 10.48
CA ILE A 93 3.79 -11.45 10.11
C ILE A 93 3.98 -10.37 11.16
N LEU A 94 5.21 -10.20 11.63
CA LEU A 94 5.61 -9.13 12.53
C LEU A 94 6.43 -8.10 11.75
N ILE A 95 6.24 -6.82 12.06
CA ILE A 95 7.10 -5.73 11.57
C ILE A 95 7.58 -4.95 12.79
N PRO A 96 8.77 -5.28 13.35
CA PRO A 96 9.34 -4.55 14.47
C PRO A 96 9.62 -3.10 14.11
N ASN A 97 9.41 -2.19 15.07
CA ASN A 97 9.83 -0.79 14.94
C ASN A 97 11.27 -0.66 15.41
N LEU A 98 12.18 -0.32 14.50
CA LEU A 98 13.61 -0.20 14.80
C LEU A 98 14.08 1.27 14.84
N ASP A 99 13.34 2.23 14.27
CA ASP A 99 13.68 3.67 14.27
C ASP A 99 12.89 4.45 15.34
N ARG A 100 12.88 3.93 16.58
CA ARG A 100 12.21 4.56 17.74
C ARG A 100 13.20 5.36 18.59
N HIS A 101 12.91 6.64 18.78
CA HIS A 101 13.74 7.53 19.58
C HIS A 101 12.93 8.21 20.68
N PHE A 102 13.44 8.18 21.92
CA PHE A 102 12.81 8.86 23.06
C PHE A 102 12.66 10.37 22.84
N GLU A 103 13.57 11.00 22.09
CA GLU A 103 13.46 12.41 21.72
C GLU A 103 12.13 12.71 21.01
N HIS A 104 11.75 11.88 20.03
CA HIS A 104 10.49 12.05 19.31
C HIS A 104 9.29 11.85 20.24
N ILE A 105 9.36 10.88 21.16
CA ILE A 105 8.30 10.64 22.16
C ILE A 105 8.10 11.89 23.02
N ASN A 106 9.17 12.47 23.54
CA ASN A 106 9.13 13.68 24.36
C ASN A 106 8.58 14.88 23.57
N GLN A 107 8.98 15.04 22.29
CA GLN A 107 8.40 16.07 21.41
C GLN A 107 6.88 15.90 21.24
N TYR A 108 6.38 14.67 21.10
CA TYR A 108 4.95 14.41 21.06
C TYR A 108 4.25 14.74 22.38
N GLN A 109 4.83 14.42 23.53
CA GLN A 109 4.22 14.75 24.83
C GLN A 109 3.97 16.27 24.98
N VAL A 110 4.91 17.09 24.51
CA VAL A 110 4.79 18.56 24.56
C VAL A 110 3.78 19.08 23.54
N THR A 111 3.78 18.53 22.32
CA THR A 111 2.93 19.03 21.22
C THR A 111 1.54 18.39 21.16
N ASN A 112 1.26 17.36 21.96
CA ASN A 112 -0.02 16.64 21.89
C ASN A 112 -1.23 17.52 22.24
N ARG A 113 -1.02 18.58 23.03
CA ARG A 113 -2.09 19.54 23.36
C ARG A 113 -2.58 20.33 22.15
N THR A 114 -1.77 20.47 21.10
CA THR A 114 -2.08 21.20 19.88
C THR A 114 -2.33 20.22 18.72
N PRO A 115 -3.60 19.85 18.44
CA PRO A 115 -3.89 18.93 17.36
C PRO A 115 -3.49 19.55 16.02
N ARG A 116 -2.91 18.73 15.14
CA ARG A 116 -2.49 19.18 13.81
C ARG A 116 -3.70 19.28 12.89
N PRO A 117 -3.97 20.44 12.25
CA PRO A 117 -5.06 20.56 11.29
C PRO A 117 -4.95 19.50 10.19
N GLY A 118 -6.09 18.87 9.87
CA GLY A 118 -6.15 17.78 8.91
C GLY A 118 -5.60 16.42 9.39
N HIS A 119 -5.13 16.28 10.64
CA HIS A 119 -4.84 14.98 11.27
C HIS A 119 -5.99 14.51 12.16
N ALA A 120 -5.94 13.25 12.58
CA ALA A 120 -6.90 12.66 13.51
C ALA A 120 -6.72 13.13 14.96
N SER A 121 -5.70 13.92 15.30
CA SER A 121 -5.31 14.21 16.69
C SER A 121 -6.41 14.80 17.58
N TYR A 122 -7.32 15.61 17.01
CA TYR A 122 -8.47 16.12 17.76
C TYR A 122 -9.58 15.07 17.89
N ALA A 123 -9.98 14.45 16.78
CA ALA A 123 -11.04 13.44 16.77
C ALA A 123 -10.68 12.19 17.60
N SER A 124 -9.41 11.78 17.58
CA SER A 124 -8.89 10.67 18.40
C SER A 124 -8.99 11.00 19.89
N TYR A 125 -8.54 12.20 20.28
CA TYR A 125 -8.65 12.67 21.64
C TYR A 125 -10.13 12.78 22.09
N MET A 126 -11.04 13.23 21.24
CA MET A 126 -12.48 13.23 21.58
C MET A 126 -13.05 11.82 21.75
N LYS A 127 -12.49 10.82 21.06
CA LYS A 127 -12.94 9.44 21.13
C LYS A 127 -12.39 8.68 22.33
N TYR A 128 -11.12 8.93 22.69
CA TYR A 128 -10.37 8.14 23.66
C TYR A 128 -9.91 8.93 24.89
N ASP A 129 -10.11 10.25 24.89
CA ASP A 129 -9.64 11.19 25.91
C ASP A 129 -8.14 10.99 26.21
N HIS A 130 -7.71 11.10 27.46
CA HIS A 130 -6.32 10.96 27.88
C HIS A 130 -5.74 9.55 27.70
N TRP A 131 -6.56 8.57 27.28
CA TRP A 131 -6.13 7.23 26.90
C TRP A 131 -5.77 7.11 25.41
N ASP A 132 -5.87 8.20 24.64
CA ASP A 132 -5.43 8.25 23.24
C ASP A 132 -3.92 7.97 23.10
N ASP A 133 -3.56 7.01 22.24
CA ASP A 133 -2.17 6.83 21.81
C ASP A 133 -1.80 7.93 20.81
N ALA A 134 -1.57 9.12 21.35
CA ALA A 134 -1.23 10.28 20.53
C ALA A 134 0.23 10.27 20.04
N ILE A 135 1.07 9.41 20.60
CA ILE A 135 2.50 9.36 20.26
C ILE A 135 2.61 8.80 18.85
N GLY A 136 3.10 9.63 17.92
CA GLY A 136 3.19 9.23 16.51
C GLY A 136 1.85 9.02 15.81
N ALA A 137 0.76 9.56 16.37
CA ALA A 137 -0.62 9.40 15.92
C ALA A 137 -1.22 7.99 16.08
N GLY A 138 -0.61 7.11 16.88
CA GLY A 138 -1.15 5.78 17.19
C GLY A 138 -1.65 5.04 15.95
N ILE A 139 -2.87 4.50 16.02
CA ILE A 139 -3.52 3.77 14.91
C ILE A 139 -3.85 4.58 13.67
N PHE A 140 -3.84 5.90 13.77
CA PHE A 140 -4.08 6.81 12.64
C PHE A 140 -2.79 7.14 11.89
N SER A 141 -1.66 6.61 12.33
CA SER A 141 -0.38 6.84 11.71
C SER A 141 -0.27 6.13 10.36
N GLY A 142 0.43 6.76 9.41
CA GLY A 142 0.78 6.11 8.14
C GLY A 142 1.60 4.83 8.30
N ARG A 143 2.13 4.53 9.50
CA ARG A 143 2.81 3.28 9.82
C ARG A 143 1.93 2.04 9.56
N TYR A 144 0.62 2.11 9.81
CA TYR A 144 -0.29 0.99 9.57
C TYR A 144 -0.43 0.62 8.10
N THR A 145 0.01 1.49 7.18
CA THR A 145 0.05 1.11 5.76
C THR A 145 1.06 0.00 5.47
N SER A 146 2.09 -0.21 6.31
CA SER A 146 3.01 -1.34 6.13
C SER A 146 2.34 -2.69 6.39
N THR A 147 1.40 -2.77 7.33
CA THR A 147 0.66 -4.02 7.58
C THR A 147 -0.23 -4.38 6.40
N ILE A 148 -0.89 -3.37 5.80
CA ILE A 148 -1.70 -3.53 4.58
C ILE A 148 -0.82 -4.02 3.43
N VAL A 149 0.35 -3.39 3.22
CA VAL A 149 1.29 -3.81 2.16
C VAL A 149 1.77 -5.24 2.37
N ALA A 150 2.17 -5.61 3.59
CA ALA A 150 2.62 -6.97 3.89
C ALA A 150 1.51 -8.02 3.65
N ALA A 151 0.28 -7.74 4.09
CA ALA A 151 -0.88 -8.58 3.80
C ALA A 151 -1.17 -8.68 2.29
N GLY A 152 -1.04 -7.55 1.58
CA GLY A 152 -1.23 -7.46 0.14
C GLY A 152 -0.22 -8.28 -0.65
N VAL A 153 1.03 -8.44 -0.19
CA VAL A 153 2.01 -9.34 -0.83
C VAL A 153 1.49 -10.76 -0.86
N VAL A 154 0.99 -11.26 0.28
CA VAL A 154 0.40 -12.60 0.40
C VAL A 154 -0.80 -12.73 -0.54
N ALA A 155 -1.69 -11.73 -0.54
CA ALA A 155 -2.87 -11.72 -1.41
C ALA A 155 -2.49 -11.74 -2.90
N LYS A 156 -1.55 -10.88 -3.32
CA LYS A 156 -1.03 -10.83 -4.69
C LYS A 156 -0.38 -12.14 -5.11
N ARG A 157 0.37 -12.80 -4.23
CA ARG A 157 1.00 -14.09 -4.54
C ARG A 157 -0.05 -15.18 -4.82
N ILE A 158 -1.13 -15.22 -4.03
CA ILE A 158 -2.23 -16.16 -4.25
C ILE A 158 -2.99 -15.81 -5.54
N LEU A 159 -3.34 -14.55 -5.77
CA LEU A 159 -4.00 -14.08 -7.00
C LEU A 159 -3.19 -14.41 -8.26
N ALA A 160 -1.86 -14.24 -8.21
CA ALA A 160 -0.98 -14.55 -9.33
C ALA A 160 -1.03 -16.04 -9.72
N THR A 161 -1.24 -16.97 -8.76
CA THR A 161 -1.44 -18.40 -9.09
C THR A 161 -2.70 -18.65 -9.91
N GLN A 162 -3.64 -17.71 -9.90
CA GLN A 162 -4.89 -17.75 -10.65
C GLN A 162 -4.84 -16.88 -11.91
N GLY A 163 -3.65 -16.40 -12.31
CA GLY A 163 -3.48 -15.51 -13.45
C GLY A 163 -4.01 -14.08 -13.25
N ILE A 164 -4.27 -13.69 -11.99
CA ILE A 164 -4.76 -12.36 -11.64
C ILE A 164 -3.59 -11.48 -11.20
N GLU A 165 -3.50 -10.29 -11.79
CA GLU A 165 -2.46 -9.32 -11.49
C GLU A 165 -3.07 -7.97 -11.13
N VAL A 166 -2.54 -7.34 -10.07
CA VAL A 166 -2.94 -6.02 -9.59
C VAL A 166 -1.73 -5.10 -9.69
N THR A 167 -1.92 -3.91 -10.28
CA THR A 167 -0.86 -2.91 -10.45
C THR A 167 -1.43 -1.53 -10.13
N ALA A 168 -0.74 -0.77 -9.29
CA ALA A 168 -1.10 0.62 -9.02
C ALA A 168 0.04 1.55 -9.36
N TYR A 169 -0.28 2.83 -9.54
CA TYR A 169 0.69 3.86 -9.88
C TYR A 169 0.14 5.27 -9.61
N VAL A 170 1.03 6.26 -9.59
CA VAL A 170 0.64 7.67 -9.49
C VAL A 170 0.14 8.16 -10.85
N LYS A 171 -1.16 8.40 -10.98
CA LYS A 171 -1.81 8.92 -12.19
C LYS A 171 -1.72 10.44 -12.27
N GLU A 172 -1.83 11.11 -11.12
CA GLU A 172 -1.72 12.56 -11.00
C GLU A 172 -0.96 12.92 -9.73
N ALA A 173 -0.09 13.92 -9.81
CA ALA A 173 0.47 14.57 -8.63
C ALA A 173 0.60 16.07 -8.87
N ALA A 174 0.23 16.87 -7.86
CA ALA A 174 0.33 18.32 -7.90
C ALA A 174 -0.32 18.98 -9.14
N GLY A 175 -1.43 18.41 -9.64
CA GLY A 175 -2.16 18.90 -10.81
C GLY A 175 -1.53 18.52 -12.16
N VAL A 176 -0.47 17.70 -12.17
CA VAL A 176 0.11 17.13 -13.38
C VAL A 176 -0.37 15.70 -13.54
N THR A 177 -1.13 15.44 -14.61
CA THR A 177 -1.77 14.13 -14.88
C THR A 177 -1.07 13.43 -16.04
N MET A 178 -0.80 12.14 -15.91
CA MET A 178 -0.25 11.33 -17.01
C MET A 178 -1.34 10.98 -18.04
N PRO A 179 -0.98 10.83 -19.33
CA PRO A 179 -1.90 10.36 -20.34
C PRO A 179 -2.34 8.90 -20.10
N GLU A 180 -3.27 8.41 -20.91
CA GLU A 180 -3.58 6.97 -20.97
C GLU A 180 -2.39 6.20 -21.53
N MET A 181 -2.10 5.04 -20.95
CA MET A 181 -1.00 4.17 -21.35
C MET A 181 -1.46 2.71 -21.32
N PRO A 182 -1.03 1.86 -22.27
CA PRO A 182 -1.37 0.44 -22.24
C PRO A 182 -0.90 -0.25 -20.96
N ILE A 183 -1.76 -1.09 -20.37
CA ILE A 183 -1.49 -1.76 -19.09
C ILE A 183 -0.22 -2.62 -19.11
N GLU A 184 0.10 -3.26 -20.23
CA GLU A 184 1.32 -4.05 -20.36
C GLU A 184 2.60 -3.20 -20.23
N GLN A 185 2.57 -1.95 -20.71
CA GLN A 185 3.69 -1.01 -20.51
C GLN A 185 3.76 -0.56 -19.05
N ILE A 186 2.62 -0.26 -18.43
CA ILE A 186 2.53 0.11 -17.01
C ILE A 186 3.12 -1.00 -16.13
N ARG A 187 2.79 -2.26 -16.41
CA ARG A 187 3.32 -3.43 -15.69
C ARG A 187 4.82 -3.57 -15.83
N ALA A 188 5.33 -3.47 -17.05
CA ALA A 188 6.76 -3.53 -17.30
C ALA A 188 7.51 -2.43 -16.51
N ARG A 189 6.97 -1.21 -16.48
CA ARG A 189 7.52 -0.10 -15.67
C ARG A 189 7.41 -0.38 -14.17
N ALA A 190 6.32 -0.95 -13.70
CA ALA A 190 6.12 -1.27 -12.29
C ALA A 190 7.08 -2.37 -11.80
N ALA A 191 7.35 -3.38 -12.63
CA ALA A 191 8.33 -4.41 -12.36
C ALA A 191 9.76 -3.82 -12.34
N ALA A 192 10.09 -2.98 -13.32
CA ALA A 192 11.37 -2.28 -13.38
C ALA A 192 11.60 -1.38 -12.16
N TYR A 193 10.59 -0.61 -11.75
CA TYR A 193 10.65 0.23 -10.56
C TYR A 193 10.95 -0.61 -9.31
N ARG A 194 10.21 -1.70 -9.06
CA ARG A 194 10.47 -2.59 -7.92
C ARG A 194 11.89 -3.15 -7.92
N LYS A 195 12.39 -3.55 -9.09
CA LYS A 195 13.76 -4.05 -9.26
C LYS A 195 14.79 -3.00 -8.87
N VAL A 196 14.71 -1.80 -9.44
CA VAL A 196 15.61 -0.67 -9.11
C VAL A 196 15.57 -0.37 -7.62
N ARG A 197 14.37 -0.26 -7.04
CA ARG A 197 14.23 0.04 -5.62
C ARG A 197 14.94 -0.99 -4.74
N LYS A 198 14.85 -2.27 -5.09
CA LYS A 198 15.53 -3.36 -4.37
C LYS A 198 17.05 -3.34 -4.52
N GLU A 199 17.56 -3.19 -5.76
CA GLU A 199 19.00 -3.26 -6.05
C GLU A 199 19.81 -2.16 -5.34
N TYR A 200 19.23 -0.97 -5.23
CA TYR A 200 19.86 0.20 -4.63
C TYR A 200 19.55 0.37 -3.12
N ASP A 201 18.93 -0.62 -2.48
CA ASP A 201 18.64 -0.55 -1.04
C ASP A 201 19.75 -1.19 -0.19
N ALA A 202 20.36 -0.38 0.68
CA ALA A 202 21.48 -0.81 1.52
C ALA A 202 21.09 -1.91 2.53
N ILE A 203 19.86 -1.87 3.03
CA ILE A 203 19.38 -2.78 4.07
C ILE A 203 19.05 -4.14 3.45
N TRP A 204 18.42 -4.16 2.27
CA TRP A 204 18.21 -5.37 1.48
C TRP A 204 19.54 -6.04 1.14
N ASN A 205 20.53 -5.27 0.70
CA ASN A 205 21.87 -5.77 0.42
C ASN A 205 22.51 -6.39 1.67
N TYR A 206 22.38 -5.74 2.83
CA TYR A 206 22.94 -6.20 4.09
C TYR A 206 22.22 -7.42 4.68
N VAL A 207 20.90 -7.50 4.55
CA VAL A 207 20.09 -8.55 5.19
C VAL A 207 19.87 -9.74 4.27
N TYR A 208 19.30 -9.50 3.09
CA TYR A 208 18.82 -10.58 2.21
C TYR A 208 19.87 -10.99 1.18
N LYS A 209 20.50 -10.04 0.48
CA LYS A 209 21.54 -10.37 -0.51
C LYS A 209 22.76 -11.05 0.13
N ALA A 210 23.13 -10.63 1.33
CA ALA A 210 24.19 -11.27 2.12
C ALA A 210 23.74 -12.57 2.83
N GLY A 211 22.48 -12.99 2.67
CA GLY A 211 21.97 -14.26 3.22
C GLY A 211 21.87 -14.30 4.75
N ARG A 212 21.79 -13.14 5.41
CA ARG A 212 21.74 -13.02 6.88
C ARG A 212 20.37 -13.37 7.44
N ILE A 213 19.31 -13.10 6.69
CA ILE A 213 17.99 -13.69 6.90
C ILE A 213 17.65 -14.52 5.66
N LYS A 214 17.34 -15.79 5.88
CA LYS A 214 16.99 -16.76 4.84
C LYS A 214 15.87 -17.69 5.29
N PRO A 215 15.15 -18.31 4.35
CA PRO A 215 14.14 -19.33 4.67
C PRO A 215 14.69 -20.39 5.63
N GLY A 216 13.87 -20.77 6.61
CA GLY A 216 14.20 -21.78 7.62
C GLY A 216 14.89 -21.31 8.88
N MET A 217 15.30 -20.03 8.97
CA MET A 217 15.74 -19.47 10.24
C MET A 217 14.58 -19.40 11.24
N ARG A 218 14.85 -19.78 12.49
CA ARG A 218 13.92 -19.62 13.62
C ARG A 218 13.80 -18.16 14.03
N PHE A 219 12.71 -17.83 14.71
CA PHE A 219 12.44 -16.47 15.18
C PHE A 219 13.63 -15.84 15.94
N LEU A 220 14.17 -16.53 16.94
CA LEU A 220 15.30 -16.01 17.74
C LEU A 220 16.62 -15.90 16.97
N GLU A 221 16.80 -16.64 15.87
CA GLU A 221 17.99 -16.55 15.03
C GLU A 221 17.98 -15.28 14.17
N LYS A 222 16.78 -14.74 13.89
CA LYS A 222 16.61 -13.49 13.15
C LYS A 222 16.85 -12.26 14.04
N MET A 223 16.58 -12.36 15.35
CA MET A 223 16.63 -11.21 16.27
C MET A 223 18.01 -10.52 16.35
N PRO A 224 19.16 -11.23 16.40
CA PRO A 224 20.47 -10.58 16.35
C PRO A 224 20.67 -9.73 15.09
N VAL A 225 20.20 -10.21 13.93
CA VAL A 225 20.31 -9.45 12.67
C VAL A 225 19.47 -8.17 12.75
N LEU A 226 18.26 -8.23 13.32
CA LEU A 226 17.42 -7.05 13.50
C LEU A 226 18.04 -6.05 14.50
N SER A 227 18.62 -6.55 15.59
CA SER A 227 19.32 -5.74 16.60
C SER A 227 20.55 -5.03 16.00
N GLU A 228 21.31 -5.70 15.14
CA GLU A 228 22.40 -5.08 14.40
C GLU A 228 21.91 -4.02 13.41
N VAL A 229 20.83 -4.31 12.66
CA VAL A 229 20.23 -3.32 11.75
C VAL A 229 19.77 -2.08 12.52
N GLU A 230 19.12 -2.25 13.67
CA GLU A 230 18.71 -1.16 14.56
C GLU A 230 19.92 -0.28 14.97
N ALA A 231 21.02 -0.89 15.39
CA ALA A 231 22.25 -0.17 15.75
C ALA A 231 22.92 0.58 14.58
N LEU A 232 22.63 0.15 13.34
CA LEU A 232 23.13 0.73 12.09
C LEU A 232 22.16 1.71 11.43
N ILE A 233 20.95 1.92 11.97
CA ILE A 233 20.04 2.97 11.50
C ILE A 233 20.79 4.31 11.57
N GLY A 234 20.74 5.06 10.47
CA GLY A 234 21.53 6.29 10.36
C GLY A 234 22.92 6.12 9.73
N LYS A 235 23.48 4.91 9.76
CA LYS A 235 24.89 4.61 9.47
C LYS A 235 25.12 3.67 8.27
N PHE A 236 24.05 3.11 7.68
CA PHE A 236 24.18 2.34 6.44
C PHE A 236 24.84 3.20 5.35
N PRO A 237 25.83 2.65 4.61
CA PRO A 237 26.44 3.38 3.51
C PRO A 237 25.38 3.68 2.46
N ALA A 238 25.39 4.91 1.93
CA ALA A 238 24.57 5.25 0.78
C ALA A 238 25.00 4.37 -0.39
N VAL A 239 24.04 3.69 -1.02
CA VAL A 239 24.26 3.05 -2.31
C VAL A 239 23.98 4.12 -3.36
N PRO A 240 25.00 4.63 -4.07
CA PRO A 240 24.78 5.71 -5.03
C PRO A 240 23.78 5.25 -6.10
N LEU A 241 22.71 6.01 -6.27
CA LEU A 241 21.75 5.80 -7.34
C LEU A 241 22.00 6.86 -8.41
N ASP A 242 22.46 6.41 -9.58
CA ASP A 242 22.59 7.25 -10.76
C ASP A 242 21.22 7.33 -11.45
N GLU A 243 20.55 8.48 -11.31
CA GLU A 243 19.23 8.69 -11.88
C GLU A 243 19.24 8.64 -13.41
N GLU A 244 20.31 9.09 -14.08
CA GLU A 244 20.43 9.02 -15.54
C GLU A 244 20.60 7.57 -16.01
N GLN A 245 21.41 6.79 -15.29
CA GLN A 245 21.55 5.36 -15.55
C GLN A 245 20.22 4.63 -15.37
N VAL A 246 19.51 4.88 -14.26
CA VAL A 246 18.20 4.27 -13.99
C VAL A 246 17.21 4.59 -15.10
N ARG A 247 17.17 5.85 -15.55
CA ARG A 247 16.33 6.28 -16.67
C ARG A 247 16.69 5.55 -17.96
N ARG A 248 17.97 5.45 -18.30
CA ARG A 248 18.43 4.81 -19.54
C ARG A 248 18.16 3.31 -19.56
N GLU A 249 18.40 2.63 -18.44
CA GLU A 249 18.35 1.16 -18.38
C GLU A 249 16.95 0.61 -18.06
N TYR A 250 16.20 1.32 -17.22
CA TYR A 250 14.91 0.86 -16.71
C TYR A 250 13.73 1.73 -17.17
N GLY A 251 13.99 2.96 -17.62
CA GLY A 251 12.99 3.94 -18.04
C GLY A 251 11.94 4.23 -16.98
N VAL A 252 12.38 4.34 -15.73
CA VAL A 252 11.54 4.71 -14.58
C VAL A 252 12.16 5.91 -13.86
N HIS A 253 11.32 6.70 -13.21
CA HIS A 253 11.77 7.75 -12.31
C HIS A 253 12.19 7.14 -10.97
N ALA A 254 13.33 7.56 -10.40
CA ALA A 254 13.91 6.92 -9.22
C ALA A 254 13.13 7.14 -7.91
N GLN A 255 12.42 8.28 -7.81
CA GLN A 255 11.79 8.74 -6.56
C GLN A 255 10.25 8.74 -6.56
N LEU A 256 9.60 8.60 -7.72
CA LEU A 256 8.15 8.74 -7.88
C LEU A 256 7.68 7.74 -8.94
N PHE A 257 6.76 6.84 -8.59
CA PHE A 257 6.28 5.86 -9.57
C PHE A 257 5.09 6.37 -10.37
N CYS A 258 5.38 7.09 -11.45
CA CYS A 258 4.49 7.35 -12.58
C CYS A 258 5.06 6.61 -13.82
N PRO A 259 4.28 5.73 -14.50
CA PRO A 259 4.75 4.95 -15.64
C PRO A 259 5.21 5.79 -16.84
N ASP A 260 4.61 6.96 -17.03
CA ASP A 260 5.05 7.93 -18.03
C ASP A 260 6.19 8.78 -17.47
N LEU A 261 7.41 8.58 -17.98
CA LEU A 261 8.63 9.19 -17.44
C LEU A 261 8.62 10.72 -17.56
N ALA A 262 8.17 11.25 -18.70
CA ALA A 262 8.12 12.70 -18.92
C ALA A 262 7.11 13.39 -17.99
N THR A 263 5.98 12.73 -17.68
CA THR A 263 5.04 13.23 -16.69
C THR A 263 5.57 13.06 -15.27
N ALA A 264 6.29 11.97 -14.96
CA ALA A 264 6.93 11.79 -13.67
C ALA A 264 7.90 12.94 -13.33
N ASP A 265 8.66 13.41 -14.33
CA ASP A 265 9.58 14.56 -14.19
C ASP A 265 8.83 15.84 -13.84
N ARG A 266 7.80 16.17 -14.63
CA ARG A 266 6.96 17.36 -14.39
C ARG A 266 6.23 17.30 -13.05
N MET A 267 5.76 16.11 -12.64
CA MET A 267 5.18 15.90 -11.31
C MET A 267 6.23 16.18 -10.22
N PHE A 268 7.43 15.63 -10.36
CA PHE A 268 8.52 15.80 -9.40
C PHE A 268 8.89 17.28 -9.23
N GLU A 269 9.15 17.98 -10.34
CA GLU A 269 9.44 19.41 -10.37
C GLU A 269 8.35 20.20 -9.64
N ARG A 270 7.09 19.95 -9.98
CA ARG A 270 5.95 20.64 -9.37
C ARG A 270 5.82 20.38 -7.87
N ILE A 271 6.07 19.15 -7.42
CA ILE A 271 6.07 18.81 -5.99
C ILE A 271 7.20 19.55 -5.26
N VAL A 272 8.38 19.62 -5.86
CA VAL A 272 9.54 20.33 -5.30
C VAL A 272 9.27 21.83 -5.18
N GLU A 273 8.67 22.46 -6.19
CA GLU A 273 8.25 23.87 -6.14
C GLU A 273 7.29 24.12 -4.95
N ILE A 274 6.25 23.29 -4.81
CA ILE A 274 5.26 23.41 -3.73
C ILE A 274 5.92 23.21 -2.36
N LYS A 275 6.86 22.26 -2.25
CA LYS A 275 7.66 22.03 -1.04
C LYS A 275 8.51 23.25 -0.68
N GLN A 276 9.18 23.86 -1.65
CA GLN A 276 10.00 25.07 -1.47
C GLN A 276 9.16 26.26 -1.01
N ALA A 277 7.92 26.37 -1.49
CA ALA A 277 6.93 27.35 -1.01
C ALA A 277 6.37 27.03 0.40
N GLY A 278 6.91 26.01 1.07
CA GLY A 278 6.55 25.62 2.42
C GLY A 278 5.23 24.83 2.52
N ASP A 279 4.72 24.32 1.41
CA ASP A 279 3.41 23.65 1.33
C ASP A 279 3.53 22.15 1.01
N SER A 280 2.41 21.51 0.69
CA SER A 280 2.34 20.11 0.21
C SER A 280 1.30 19.95 -0.90
N SER A 281 1.34 18.81 -1.59
CA SER A 281 0.43 18.51 -2.70
C SER A 281 -0.26 17.16 -2.55
N GLY A 282 -1.46 17.06 -3.10
CA GLY A 282 -2.21 15.83 -3.27
C GLY A 282 -2.02 15.24 -4.67
N GLY A 283 -2.91 14.32 -5.03
CA GLY A 283 -2.95 13.74 -6.37
C GLY A 283 -3.90 12.55 -6.47
N VAL A 284 -3.76 11.80 -7.56
CA VAL A 284 -4.60 10.64 -7.88
C VAL A 284 -3.71 9.43 -8.09
N ILE A 285 -4.11 8.32 -7.49
CA ILE A 285 -3.53 7.00 -7.73
C ILE A 285 -4.54 6.18 -8.50
N GLU A 286 -4.08 5.45 -9.51
CA GLU A 286 -4.89 4.48 -10.22
C GLU A 286 -4.42 3.06 -9.89
N VAL A 287 -5.38 2.15 -9.74
CA VAL A 287 -5.17 0.71 -9.60
C VAL A 287 -5.88 0.01 -10.74
N GLN A 288 -5.17 -0.91 -11.39
CA GLN A 288 -5.70 -1.77 -12.42
C GLN A 288 -5.53 -3.24 -12.02
N ALA A 289 -6.58 -4.05 -12.23
CA ALA A 289 -6.53 -5.49 -12.04
C ALA A 289 -7.02 -6.24 -13.28
N THR A 290 -6.25 -7.23 -13.76
CA THR A 290 -6.64 -8.06 -14.92
C THR A 290 -6.67 -9.54 -14.56
N GLY A 291 -7.18 -10.37 -15.48
CA GLY A 291 -7.28 -11.81 -15.29
C GLY A 291 -8.44 -12.23 -14.38
N LEU A 292 -9.24 -11.26 -13.92
CA LEU A 292 -10.42 -11.56 -13.10
C LEU A 292 -11.47 -12.27 -13.95
N PRO A 293 -12.03 -13.41 -13.49
CA PRO A 293 -13.10 -14.08 -14.20
C PRO A 293 -14.36 -13.20 -14.22
N PRO A 294 -15.18 -13.22 -15.28
CA PRO A 294 -16.49 -12.58 -15.27
C PRO A 294 -17.38 -13.15 -14.15
N GLY A 295 -18.12 -12.29 -13.47
CA GLY A 295 -19.03 -12.67 -12.38
C GLY A 295 -18.39 -12.78 -11.00
N LEU A 296 -17.15 -12.33 -10.80
CA LEU A 296 -16.55 -12.15 -9.47
C LEU A 296 -17.14 -10.92 -8.79
N GLY A 297 -17.50 -11.04 -7.51
CA GLY A 297 -18.24 -10.01 -6.78
C GLY A 297 -19.57 -10.58 -6.26
N GLU A 298 -20.31 -9.77 -5.52
CA GLU A 298 -21.63 -10.16 -5.00
C GLU A 298 -22.64 -9.04 -5.25
N PRO A 299 -23.91 -9.34 -5.53
CA PRO A 299 -24.92 -8.30 -5.65
C PRO A 299 -25.31 -7.71 -4.28
N VAL A 300 -26.07 -6.62 -4.32
CA VAL A 300 -26.75 -5.98 -3.17
C VAL A 300 -25.82 -5.38 -2.10
N PHE A 301 -25.28 -6.20 -1.18
CA PHE A 301 -24.60 -5.72 0.04
C PHE A 301 -23.07 -5.82 -0.01
N LYS A 302 -22.53 -6.65 -0.92
CA LYS A 302 -21.09 -6.85 -1.10
C LYS A 302 -20.68 -6.64 -2.56
N LYS A 303 -21.28 -5.61 -3.19
CA LYS A 303 -20.91 -5.23 -4.55
C LYS A 303 -19.42 -4.89 -4.61
N LEU A 304 -18.73 -5.43 -5.61
CA LEU A 304 -17.28 -5.34 -5.68
C LEU A 304 -16.79 -3.88 -5.77
N ASP A 305 -17.50 -3.03 -6.50
CA ASP A 305 -17.27 -1.59 -6.55
C ASP A 305 -17.43 -0.92 -5.18
N GLY A 306 -18.45 -1.30 -4.41
CA GLY A 306 -18.65 -0.87 -3.02
C GLY A 306 -17.53 -1.33 -2.08
N GLU A 307 -17.06 -2.57 -2.23
CA GLU A 307 -15.94 -3.11 -1.44
C GLU A 307 -14.61 -2.45 -1.82
N LEU A 308 -14.34 -2.20 -3.10
CA LEU A 308 -13.21 -1.37 -3.55
C LEU A 308 -13.32 0.07 -3.04
N GLY A 309 -14.54 0.59 -2.90
CA GLY A 309 -14.84 1.86 -2.23
C GLY A 309 -14.29 1.96 -0.80
N ARG A 310 -14.04 0.83 -0.13
CA ARG A 310 -13.39 0.79 1.19
C ARG A 310 -11.96 1.27 1.17
N MET A 311 -11.31 1.44 0.01
CA MET A 311 -10.03 2.16 -0.08
C MET A 311 -10.09 3.59 0.49
N LEU A 312 -11.28 4.16 0.68
CA LEU A 312 -11.48 5.40 1.45
C LEU A 312 -10.99 5.29 2.91
N SER A 313 -10.81 4.08 3.44
CA SER A 313 -10.22 3.84 4.77
C SER A 313 -8.71 4.02 4.80
N ILE A 314 -8.04 4.10 3.65
CA ILE A 314 -6.61 4.41 3.58
C ILE A 314 -6.42 5.87 4.02
N GLY A 315 -5.50 6.10 4.94
CA GLY A 315 -5.22 7.46 5.45
C GLY A 315 -4.97 8.46 4.31
N ALA A 316 -5.54 9.65 4.44
CA ALA A 316 -5.50 10.74 3.45
C ALA A 316 -6.31 10.54 2.15
N VAL A 317 -6.91 9.38 1.90
CA VAL A 317 -7.83 9.20 0.77
C VAL A 317 -9.16 9.92 1.04
N LYS A 318 -9.66 10.66 0.04
CA LYS A 318 -10.88 11.47 0.13
C LYS A 318 -11.96 11.12 -0.91
N ALA A 319 -11.61 10.40 -1.96
CA ALA A 319 -12.55 9.86 -2.94
C ALA A 319 -12.05 8.54 -3.51
N VAL A 320 -12.97 7.68 -3.92
CA VAL A 320 -12.72 6.44 -4.67
C VAL A 320 -13.66 6.42 -5.86
N GLU A 321 -13.13 6.15 -7.05
CA GLU A 321 -13.85 6.10 -8.31
C GLU A 321 -13.60 4.77 -9.00
N ILE A 322 -14.62 4.21 -9.66
CA ILE A 322 -14.50 3.00 -10.49
C ILE A 322 -14.78 3.38 -11.94
N GLY A 323 -13.93 2.90 -12.87
CA GLY A 323 -14.06 3.20 -14.29
C GLY A 323 -14.04 4.70 -14.56
N ALA A 324 -14.99 5.19 -15.37
CA ALA A 324 -15.17 6.60 -15.68
C ALA A 324 -15.45 7.50 -14.45
N GLY A 325 -15.76 6.90 -13.29
CA GLY A 325 -15.86 7.64 -12.02
C GLY A 325 -16.94 8.71 -12.06
N VAL A 326 -16.64 9.89 -11.53
CA VAL A 326 -17.59 11.02 -11.53
C VAL A 326 -18.01 11.46 -12.93
N ALA A 327 -17.21 11.19 -13.97
CA ALA A 327 -17.50 11.62 -15.34
C ALA A 327 -18.79 11.00 -15.90
N VAL A 328 -19.28 9.88 -15.34
CA VAL A 328 -20.52 9.23 -15.78
C VAL A 328 -21.75 10.14 -15.65
N LYS A 329 -21.73 11.12 -14.74
CA LYS A 329 -22.84 12.06 -14.53
C LYS A 329 -23.09 12.97 -15.74
N ASP A 330 -22.06 13.17 -16.55
CA ASP A 330 -22.09 14.05 -17.73
C ASP A 330 -22.28 13.27 -19.04
N MET A 331 -22.46 11.94 -18.97
CA MET A 331 -22.65 11.06 -20.11
C MET A 331 -24.13 10.73 -20.33
N VAL A 332 -24.56 10.63 -21.59
CA VAL A 332 -25.82 9.95 -21.92
C VAL A 332 -25.63 8.43 -21.96
N GLY A 333 -26.70 7.65 -21.85
CA GLY A 333 -26.62 6.18 -21.81
C GLY A 333 -25.87 5.57 -23.00
N SER A 334 -26.01 6.10 -24.21
CA SER A 334 -25.28 5.62 -25.39
C SER A 334 -23.77 5.87 -25.34
N GLN A 335 -23.31 6.84 -24.55
CA GLN A 335 -21.89 7.12 -24.31
C GLN A 335 -21.36 6.28 -23.14
N CYS A 336 -22.16 6.12 -22.07
CA CYS A 336 -21.74 5.42 -20.86
C CYS A 336 -21.73 3.90 -21.05
N ASN A 337 -22.71 3.33 -21.76
CA ASN A 337 -22.87 1.88 -21.90
C ASN A 337 -21.72 1.25 -22.70
N ASP A 338 -20.96 0.36 -22.06
CA ASP A 338 -19.91 -0.40 -22.73
C ASP A 338 -20.50 -1.43 -23.71
N GLN A 339 -20.45 -1.11 -25.01
CA GLN A 339 -21.09 -1.91 -26.05
C GLN A 339 -20.36 -3.25 -26.25
N LEU A 340 -21.12 -4.35 -26.32
CA LEU A 340 -20.59 -5.70 -26.51
C LEU A 340 -20.53 -6.07 -27.99
N TYR A 341 -19.55 -6.89 -28.36
CA TYR A 341 -19.46 -7.55 -29.66
C TYR A 341 -18.75 -8.90 -29.51
N VAL A 342 -18.81 -9.73 -30.55
CA VAL A 342 -18.05 -10.98 -30.62
C VAL A 342 -16.93 -10.80 -31.63
N ASP A 343 -15.70 -11.15 -31.26
CA ASP A 343 -14.53 -11.09 -32.14
C ASP A 343 -14.42 -12.33 -33.05
N GLU A 344 -13.42 -12.35 -33.92
CA GLU A 344 -13.15 -13.46 -34.86
C GLU A 344 -12.79 -14.78 -34.15
N GLN A 345 -12.40 -14.72 -32.87
CA GLN A 345 -12.10 -15.88 -32.04
C GLN A 345 -13.30 -16.32 -31.18
N HIS A 346 -14.51 -15.83 -31.49
CA HIS A 346 -15.75 -16.11 -30.76
C HIS A 346 -15.72 -15.70 -29.29
N ARG A 347 -14.90 -14.71 -28.92
CA ARG A 347 -14.84 -14.16 -27.57
C ARG A 347 -15.77 -12.95 -27.45
N VAL A 348 -16.41 -12.83 -26.29
CA VAL A 348 -17.19 -11.62 -25.96
C VAL A 348 -16.23 -10.49 -25.61
N CYS A 349 -16.34 -9.38 -26.33
CA CYS A 349 -15.49 -8.20 -26.19
C CYS A 349 -16.34 -6.94 -25.99
N PHE A 350 -15.69 -5.87 -25.53
CA PHE A 350 -16.31 -4.58 -25.26
C PHE A 350 -15.64 -3.47 -26.07
N ARG A 351 -16.41 -2.49 -26.52
CA ARG A 351 -15.91 -1.33 -27.29
C ARG A 351 -15.24 -0.26 -26.42
N SER A 352 -15.57 -0.24 -25.13
CA SER A 352 -15.07 0.71 -24.13
C SER A 352 -15.04 0.04 -22.74
N ASN A 353 -14.51 0.73 -21.73
CA ASN A 353 -14.47 0.27 -20.34
C ASN A 353 -14.85 1.40 -19.35
N ASN A 354 -15.94 2.11 -19.63
CA ASN A 354 -16.46 3.16 -18.77
C ASN A 354 -16.91 2.61 -17.42
N ALA A 355 -17.39 1.37 -17.36
CA ALA A 355 -17.75 0.69 -16.12
C ALA A 355 -16.55 0.29 -15.26
N GLY A 356 -15.32 0.39 -15.79
CA GLY A 356 -14.10 0.02 -15.06
C GLY A 356 -14.08 -1.45 -14.67
N GLY A 357 -14.56 -2.31 -15.56
CA GLY A 357 -14.58 -3.76 -15.40
C GLY A 357 -15.63 -4.30 -14.42
N ILE A 358 -16.52 -3.46 -13.88
CA ILE A 358 -17.54 -3.87 -12.90
C ILE A 358 -18.91 -3.35 -13.32
N THR A 359 -19.91 -4.24 -13.41
CA THR A 359 -21.31 -3.86 -13.66
C THR A 359 -22.21 -4.60 -12.69
N GLY A 360 -23.13 -3.89 -12.03
CA GLY A 360 -24.04 -4.50 -11.05
C GLY A 360 -23.35 -5.05 -9.79
N GLY A 361 -22.08 -4.68 -9.55
CA GLY A 361 -21.26 -5.23 -8.48
C GLY A 361 -20.47 -6.49 -8.85
N LEU A 362 -20.49 -6.90 -10.12
CA LEU A 362 -19.82 -8.08 -10.65
C LEU A 362 -18.80 -7.70 -11.72
N THR A 363 -17.68 -8.41 -11.78
CA THR A 363 -16.68 -8.21 -12.84
C THR A 363 -17.24 -8.59 -14.22
N THR A 364 -16.88 -7.84 -15.25
CA THR A 364 -17.25 -8.13 -16.65
C THR A 364 -16.21 -8.98 -17.39
N GLY A 365 -15.03 -9.18 -16.78
CA GLY A 365 -13.85 -9.78 -17.41
C GLY A 365 -12.92 -8.76 -18.08
N GLN A 366 -13.34 -7.50 -18.21
CA GLN A 366 -12.45 -6.40 -18.57
C GLN A 366 -11.51 -6.05 -17.39
N THR A 367 -10.48 -5.26 -17.65
CA THR A 367 -9.64 -4.69 -16.59
C THR A 367 -10.50 -3.93 -15.59
N VAL A 368 -10.40 -4.30 -14.31
CA VAL A 368 -10.96 -3.51 -13.22
C VAL A 368 -10.09 -2.28 -13.03
N VAL A 369 -10.69 -1.09 -13.08
CA VAL A 369 -9.98 0.19 -12.94
C VAL A 369 -10.60 0.97 -11.79
N ALA A 370 -9.78 1.30 -10.79
CA ALA A 370 -10.16 2.13 -9.67
C ALA A 370 -9.19 3.30 -9.49
N ARG A 371 -9.69 4.46 -9.11
CA ARG A 371 -8.90 5.66 -8.82
C ARG A 371 -9.18 6.16 -7.41
N ILE A 372 -8.15 6.62 -6.71
CA ILE A 372 -8.28 7.21 -5.38
C ILE A 372 -7.68 8.63 -5.38
N ALA A 373 -8.41 9.57 -4.79
CA ALA A 373 -7.92 10.93 -4.59
C ALA A 373 -7.28 11.07 -3.21
N VAL A 374 -6.01 11.46 -3.18
CA VAL A 374 -5.22 11.65 -1.97
C VAL A 374 -5.08 13.15 -1.71
N LYS A 375 -5.48 13.58 -0.50
CA LYS A 375 -5.33 14.99 -0.10
C LYS A 375 -3.85 15.35 0.15
N PRO A 376 -3.49 16.65 0.10
CA PRO A 376 -2.16 17.12 0.51
C PRO A 376 -1.76 16.68 1.93
N THR A 377 -0.46 16.51 2.17
CA THR A 377 0.08 16.22 3.51
C THR A 377 -0.31 17.35 4.47
N PRO A 378 -1.02 17.06 5.57
CA PRO A 378 -1.57 18.16 6.38
C PRO A 378 -0.52 18.94 7.19
N THR A 379 0.61 18.30 7.54
CA THR A 379 1.74 18.97 8.21
C THR A 379 2.51 19.78 7.16
N ILE A 380 2.71 21.09 7.36
CA ILE A 380 3.36 22.02 6.40
C ILE A 380 4.37 23.00 7.07
N SER A 381 5.18 23.73 6.30
CA SER A 381 6.15 24.75 6.79
C SER A 381 5.48 26.13 6.92
N LYS A 382 4.20 26.14 7.26
CA LYS A 382 3.45 27.38 7.49
C LYS A 382 2.81 27.25 8.86
N ASP A 383 2.75 28.35 9.59
CA ASP A 383 2.00 28.41 10.82
C ASP A 383 0.52 28.12 10.50
N GLN A 384 -0.13 27.34 11.36
CA GLN A 384 -1.53 26.97 11.19
C GLN A 384 -2.31 27.29 12.45
N GLU A 385 -3.51 27.85 12.28
CA GLU A 385 -4.45 28.04 13.38
C GLU A 385 -4.91 26.68 13.91
N THR A 386 -4.93 26.56 15.23
CA THR A 386 -5.41 25.37 15.94
C THR A 386 -5.93 25.75 17.33
N VAL A 387 -6.17 24.76 18.18
CA VAL A 387 -6.61 24.94 19.56
C VAL A 387 -5.67 24.24 20.53
N ASP A 388 -5.58 24.71 21.77
CA ASP A 388 -5.22 23.83 22.87
C ASP A 388 -6.43 22.96 23.17
N LYS A 389 -6.34 21.65 22.91
CA LYS A 389 -7.50 20.74 23.02
C LYS A 389 -7.93 20.46 24.46
N VAL A 390 -7.09 20.81 25.45
CA VAL A 390 -7.37 20.64 26.88
C VAL A 390 -8.02 21.92 27.43
N ASP A 391 -7.36 23.07 27.26
CA ASP A 391 -7.86 24.35 27.78
C ASP A 391 -8.95 24.97 26.89
N ARG A 392 -9.13 24.43 25.68
CA ARG A 392 -10.11 24.86 24.66
C ARG A 392 -9.94 26.32 24.24
N THR A 393 -8.68 26.75 24.15
CA THR A 393 -8.30 28.10 23.70
C THR A 393 -7.72 28.05 22.29
N SER A 394 -7.86 29.15 21.54
CA SER A 394 -7.22 29.25 20.21
C SER A 394 -5.71 29.43 20.36
N THR A 395 -4.95 28.81 19.47
CA THR A 395 -3.48 28.91 19.44
C THR A 395 -2.95 28.67 18.03
N VAL A 396 -1.63 28.77 17.85
CA VAL A 396 -0.96 28.57 16.56
C VAL A 396 -0.02 27.38 16.66
N LEU A 397 -0.21 26.42 15.75
CA LEU A 397 0.77 25.37 15.52
C LEU A 397 1.90 25.94 14.67
N LYS A 398 3.13 25.85 15.17
CA LYS A 398 4.32 26.32 14.46
C LYS A 398 4.68 25.44 13.28
N ALA A 399 5.18 26.07 12.22
CA ALA A 399 5.69 25.42 11.02
C ALA A 399 6.65 24.25 11.34
N VAL A 400 6.42 23.10 10.70
CA VAL A 400 7.26 21.90 10.84
C VAL A 400 7.96 21.60 9.53
N THR A 401 9.29 21.66 9.52
CA THR A 401 10.10 21.55 8.29
C THR A 401 10.31 20.12 7.80
N ARG A 402 10.20 19.10 8.67
CA ARG A 402 10.49 17.68 8.37
C ARG A 402 9.21 16.90 8.03
N ARG A 403 8.84 16.82 6.75
CA ARG A 403 7.56 16.22 6.29
C ARG A 403 7.63 15.59 4.91
N ASP A 404 6.62 14.79 4.57
CA ASP A 404 6.35 14.36 3.20
C ASP A 404 5.73 15.54 2.39
N PRO A 405 6.33 16.02 1.29
CA PRO A 405 5.72 17.05 0.43
C PRO A 405 4.53 16.54 -0.38
N THR A 406 4.39 15.22 -0.51
CA THR A 406 3.21 14.56 -1.06
C THR A 406 3.07 13.15 -0.48
N LEU A 407 1.83 12.64 -0.39
CA LEU A 407 1.56 11.28 0.08
C LEU A 407 1.38 10.27 -1.05
N VAL A 408 1.12 10.70 -2.29
CA VAL A 408 0.83 9.77 -3.41
C VAL A 408 2.01 8.85 -3.71
N ALA A 409 3.25 9.34 -3.55
CA ALA A 409 4.47 8.56 -3.74
C ALA A 409 4.55 7.31 -2.84
N ARG A 410 3.81 7.29 -1.73
CA ARG A 410 3.81 6.21 -0.73
C ARG A 410 2.48 5.47 -0.60
N ILE A 411 1.38 6.06 -1.06
CA ILE A 411 0.05 5.45 -0.97
C ILE A 411 -0.22 4.49 -2.14
N TRP A 412 0.42 4.66 -3.29
CA TRP A 412 0.15 3.79 -4.44
C TRP A 412 0.39 2.29 -4.17
N PRO A 413 1.45 1.84 -3.45
CA PRO A 413 1.61 0.42 -3.11
C PRO A 413 0.55 -0.06 -2.13
N VAL A 414 0.04 0.86 -1.29
CA VAL A 414 -1.01 0.57 -0.30
C VAL A 414 -2.33 0.33 -1.03
N ALA A 415 -2.67 1.16 -2.02
CA ALA A 415 -3.86 0.99 -2.85
C ALA A 415 -3.82 -0.33 -3.63
N GLU A 416 -2.64 -0.67 -4.18
CA GLU A 416 -2.41 -1.96 -4.85
C GLU A 416 -2.66 -3.14 -3.90
N ALA A 417 -2.04 -3.11 -2.72
CA ALA A 417 -2.16 -4.13 -1.70
C ALA A 417 -3.60 -4.28 -1.18
N PHE A 418 -4.26 -3.15 -0.89
CA PHE A 418 -5.64 -3.14 -0.40
C PHE A 418 -6.61 -3.72 -1.43
N THR A 419 -6.42 -3.38 -2.69
CA THR A 419 -7.18 -3.95 -3.81
C THR A 419 -6.96 -5.46 -3.91
N ALA A 420 -5.72 -5.94 -3.82
CA ALA A 420 -5.43 -7.37 -3.83
C ALA A 420 -6.10 -8.14 -2.67
N ILE A 421 -6.14 -7.55 -1.47
CA ILE A 421 -6.82 -8.15 -0.31
C ILE A 421 -8.33 -8.33 -0.60
N ILE A 422 -9.00 -7.29 -1.12
CA ILE A 422 -10.43 -7.36 -1.48
C ILE A 422 -10.67 -8.38 -2.58
N LEU A 423 -9.88 -8.32 -3.67
CA LEU A 423 -10.07 -9.20 -4.82
C LEU A 423 -9.87 -10.66 -4.44
N LEU A 424 -8.90 -10.98 -3.57
CA LEU A 424 -8.71 -12.35 -3.11
C LEU A 424 -9.90 -12.85 -2.28
N ASP A 425 -10.42 -12.04 -1.36
CA ASP A 425 -11.60 -12.42 -0.56
C ASP A 425 -12.80 -12.75 -1.46
N HIS A 426 -13.05 -11.89 -2.45
CA HIS A 426 -14.12 -12.10 -3.43
C HIS A 426 -13.87 -13.26 -4.38
N LEU A 427 -12.61 -13.51 -4.77
CA LEU A 427 -12.27 -14.66 -5.58
C LEU A 427 -12.54 -15.97 -4.83
N MET A 428 -12.17 -16.04 -3.54
CA MET A 428 -12.45 -17.20 -2.70
C MET A 428 -13.96 -17.46 -2.58
N MET A 429 -14.77 -16.40 -2.37
CA MET A 429 -16.24 -16.52 -2.34
C MET A 429 -16.79 -17.00 -3.68
N HIS A 430 -16.33 -16.40 -4.77
CA HIS A 430 -16.73 -16.76 -6.13
C HIS A 430 -16.43 -18.23 -6.44
N LEU A 431 -15.19 -18.67 -6.23
CA LEU A 431 -14.79 -20.06 -6.51
C LEU A 431 -15.54 -21.05 -5.61
N GLY A 432 -15.69 -20.74 -4.33
CA GLY A 432 -16.45 -21.57 -3.40
C GLY A 432 -17.91 -21.72 -3.82
N TYR A 433 -18.57 -20.64 -4.25
CA TYR A 433 -19.94 -20.68 -4.75
C TYR A 433 -20.06 -21.46 -6.06
N GLN A 434 -19.15 -21.23 -7.02
CA GLN A 434 -19.16 -21.93 -8.31
C GLN A 434 -19.01 -23.44 -8.14
N ALA A 435 -18.17 -23.89 -7.21
CA ALA A 435 -17.94 -25.30 -6.93
C ALA A 435 -19.20 -26.07 -6.45
N LEU A 436 -20.24 -25.37 -5.99
CA LEU A 436 -21.48 -26.01 -5.51
C LEU A 436 -22.41 -26.46 -6.65
N TRP A 437 -22.33 -25.81 -7.82
CA TRP A 437 -23.32 -26.02 -8.89
C TRP A 437 -22.72 -26.25 -10.27
N ARG A 438 -21.50 -25.77 -10.56
CA ARG A 438 -20.78 -26.14 -11.77
C ARG A 438 -20.25 -27.56 -11.62
N LYS A 439 -20.94 -28.51 -12.24
CA LYS A 439 -20.54 -29.93 -12.32
C LYS A 439 -19.59 -30.16 -13.48
#